data_AF-A0AA39WEG6-F1
#
_entry.id   AF-A0AA39WEG6-F1
#
_cell.length_a   1.000
_cell.length_b   1.000
_cell.length_c   1.000
_cell.angle_alpha   90.00
_cell.angle_beta   90.00
_cell.angle_gamma   90.00
#
_symmetry.space_group_name_H-M   'P 1'
#
loop_
_entity.id
_entity.type
_entity.pdbx_description
1 polymer ?
#
loop_
_entity_poly.entity_id
_entity_poly.type
_entity_poly.pdbx_seq_one_letter_code
_entity_poly.pdbx_strand_id
1 'polypeptide(L)'
;MSNQPNGSQPTYALSATYTSTSGNPPFTITTPLDAPSSTLPAVQRKSDYLQRLRSSILTVQDQVNKELTTRMERDNANPAAAMDSKDEENYGEEVQEED
;
A
#
# COMPACT_ATOMS: atom_id res chain seq x y z
N MET A 1 -18.94 41.69 -23.05
CA MET A 1 -18.18 40.44 -23.17
C MET A 1 -17.13 40.43 -22.08
N SER A 2 -17.37 39.71 -20.98
CA SER A 2 -16.38 39.57 -19.90
C SER A 2 -16.31 38.10 -19.52
N ASN A 3 -15.13 37.53 -19.76
CA ASN A 3 -14.77 36.13 -19.67
C ASN A 3 -14.76 35.68 -18.20
N GLN A 4 -15.58 34.71 -17.82
CA GLN A 4 -15.54 34.09 -16.49
C GLN A 4 -14.32 33.15 -16.39
N PRO A 5 -13.56 33.16 -15.27
CA PRO A 5 -12.41 32.30 -15.11
C PRO A 5 -12.85 30.84 -14.93
N ASN A 6 -12.21 29.99 -15.74
CA ASN A 6 -12.12 28.53 -15.68
C ASN A 6 -12.56 27.92 -14.32
N GLY A 7 -13.70 27.23 -14.31
CA GLY A 7 -14.20 26.54 -13.12
C GLY A 7 -13.37 25.29 -12.83
N SER A 8 -12.48 25.38 -11.84
CA SER A 8 -11.72 24.25 -11.31
C SER A 8 -12.67 23.08 -10.97
N GLN A 9 -12.57 21.98 -11.71
CA GLN A 9 -13.33 20.78 -11.40
C GLN A 9 -12.89 20.25 -10.02
N PRO A 10 -13.82 19.77 -9.17
CA PRO A 10 -13.45 19.21 -7.87
C PRO A 10 -12.54 17.99 -8.08
N THR A 11 -11.35 18.02 -7.49
CA THR A 11 -10.42 16.88 -7.47
C THR A 11 -10.72 16.02 -6.25
N TYR A 12 -11.01 14.74 -6.48
CA TYR A 12 -11.15 13.75 -5.40
C TYR A 12 -9.83 13.01 -5.20
N ALA A 13 -9.69 12.30 -4.08
CA ALA A 13 -8.55 11.45 -3.84
C ALA A 13 -8.97 10.20 -3.05
N LEU A 14 -8.37 9.07 -3.39
CA LEU A 14 -8.39 7.85 -2.57
C LEU A 14 -7.09 7.82 -1.77
N SER A 15 -7.20 7.74 -0.45
CA SER A 15 -6.04 7.64 0.43
C SER A 15 -6.12 6.43 1.35
N ALA A 16 -4.94 5.89 1.69
CA ALA A 16 -4.77 4.87 2.70
C ALA A 16 -3.60 5.27 3.60
N THR A 17 -3.82 5.24 4.92
CA THR A 17 -2.82 5.58 5.91
C THR A 17 -2.55 4.38 6.80
N TYR A 18 -1.29 3.99 6.90
CA TYR A 18 -0.83 2.94 7.79
C TYR A 18 -0.13 3.55 9.00
N THR A 19 -0.43 3.02 10.18
CA THR A 19 0.22 3.33 11.45
C THR A 19 0.59 2.03 12.16
N SER A 20 1.65 2.05 12.96
CA SER A 20 2.12 0.87 13.71
C SER A 20 2.47 1.23 15.15
N THR A 21 2.27 0.27 16.06
CA THR A 21 2.71 0.34 17.45
C THR A 21 4.13 -0.22 17.66
N SER A 22 4.68 -0.95 16.68
CA SER A 22 5.99 -1.64 16.77
C SER A 22 7.18 -0.78 16.35
N GLY A 23 7.02 0.54 16.25
CA GLY A 23 8.10 1.47 15.89
C GLY A 23 8.33 1.65 14.38
N ASN A 24 7.60 0.92 13.54
CA ASN A 24 7.63 1.13 12.08
C ASN A 24 7.01 2.52 11.72
N PRO A 25 7.69 3.36 10.90
CA PRO A 25 7.21 4.71 10.60
C PRO A 25 5.89 4.68 9.81
N PRO A 26 4.94 5.58 10.06
CA PRO A 26 3.69 5.61 9.31
C PRO A 26 3.93 5.94 7.83
N PHE A 27 3.03 5.49 6.96
CA PHE A 27 3.03 5.90 5.55
C PHE A 27 1.62 6.17 5.05
N THR A 28 1.52 7.03 4.04
CA THR A 28 0.26 7.38 3.40
C THR A 28 0.42 7.24 1.89
N ILE A 29 -0.50 6.50 1.28
CA ILE A 29 -0.66 6.45 -0.18
C ILE A 29 -1.84 7.32 -0.54
N THR A 30 -1.68 8.19 -1.54
CA THR A 30 -2.77 9.02 -2.07
C THR A 30 -2.80 8.91 -3.58
N THR A 31 -3.94 8.53 -4.12
CA THR A 31 -4.19 8.44 -5.57
C THR A 31 -5.25 9.47 -5.95
N PRO A 32 -4.94 10.43 -6.84
CA PRO A 32 -5.92 11.40 -7.30
C PRO A 32 -7.02 10.72 -8.13
N LEU A 33 -8.23 11.27 -8.04
CA LEU A 33 -9.41 10.84 -8.77
C LEU A 33 -10.08 12.07 -9.39
N ASP A 34 -10.14 12.13 -10.71
CA ASP A 34 -10.81 13.26 -11.36
C ASP A 34 -12.32 13.17 -11.19
N ALA A 35 -12.97 14.33 -11.09
CA ALA A 35 -14.42 14.41 -11.09
C ALA A 35 -15.05 13.64 -12.26
N PRO A 36 -16.25 13.07 -12.07
CA PRO A 36 -17.05 12.58 -13.19
C PRO A 36 -17.32 13.71 -14.18
N SER A 37 -17.05 13.48 -15.48
CA SER A 37 -17.30 14.49 -16.51
C SER A 37 -18.77 14.88 -16.56
N SER A 38 -19.11 16.17 -16.39
CA SER A 38 -20.49 16.65 -16.45
C SER A 38 -21.15 16.52 -17.84
N THR A 39 -20.35 16.30 -18.89
CA THR A 39 -20.82 16.23 -20.28
C THR A 39 -21.38 14.87 -20.70
N LEU A 40 -21.11 13.81 -19.93
CA LEU A 40 -21.59 12.46 -20.24
C LEU A 40 -22.98 12.18 -19.65
N PRO A 41 -23.77 11.24 -20.22
CA PRO A 41 -25.01 10.77 -19.61
C PRO A 41 -24.81 10.21 -18.19
N ALA A 42 -25.82 10.31 -17.32
CA ALA A 42 -25.68 10.00 -15.90
C ALA A 42 -25.17 8.57 -15.61
N VAL A 43 -25.68 7.56 -16.32
CA VAL A 43 -25.24 6.17 -16.16
C VAL A 43 -23.78 5.99 -16.59
N GLN A 44 -23.39 6.61 -17.71
CA GLN A 44 -22.04 6.52 -18.24
C GLN A 44 -21.04 7.24 -17.34
N ARG A 45 -21.37 8.44 -16.84
CA ARG A 45 -20.57 9.15 -15.81
C ARG A 45 -20.28 8.28 -14.60
N LYS A 46 -21.32 7.59 -14.11
CA LYS A 46 -21.21 6.73 -12.92
C LYS A 46 -20.34 5.51 -13.22
N SER A 47 -20.57 4.85 -14.36
CA SER A 47 -19.77 3.71 -14.81
C SER A 47 -18.28 4.07 -14.92
N ASP A 48 -17.96 5.15 -15.62
CA ASP A 48 -16.59 5.58 -15.86
C ASP A 48 -15.87 5.99 -14.56
N TYR A 49 -16.58 6.67 -13.66
CA TYR A 49 -16.03 7.02 -12.35
C TYR A 49 -15.77 5.79 -11.49
N LEU A 50 -16.72 4.83 -11.43
CA LEU A 50 -16.55 3.60 -10.66
C LEU A 50 -15.45 2.71 -11.21
N GLN A 51 -15.27 2.67 -12.53
CA GLN A 51 -14.17 1.95 -13.16
C GLN A 51 -12.82 2.54 -12.74
N ARG A 52 -12.67 3.88 -12.81
CA ARG A 52 -11.44 4.57 -12.34
C ARG A 52 -11.19 4.39 -10.86
N LEU A 53 -12.24 4.46 -10.04
CA LEU A 53 -12.15 4.19 -8.60
C LEU A 53 -11.67 2.77 -8.34
N ARG A 54 -12.24 1.76 -9.02
CA ARG A 54 -11.83 0.37 -8.87
C ARG A 54 -10.37 0.15 -9.27
N SER A 55 -9.93 0.72 -10.38
CA SER A 55 -8.52 0.67 -10.79
C SER A 55 -7.61 1.34 -9.75
N SER A 56 -8.03 2.48 -9.20
CA SER A 56 -7.26 3.18 -8.15
C SER A 56 -7.15 2.36 -6.87
N ILE A 57 -8.21 1.64 -6.49
CA ILE A 57 -8.19 0.72 -5.34
C ILE A 57 -7.15 -0.39 -5.56
N LEU A 58 -7.12 -1.01 -6.74
CA LEU A 58 -6.12 -2.05 -7.05
C LEU A 58 -4.69 -1.49 -6.99
N THR A 59 -4.46 -0.30 -7.53
CA THR A 59 -3.16 0.37 -7.44
C THR A 59 -2.75 0.65 -5.98
N VAL A 60 -3.66 1.17 -5.15
CA VAL A 60 -3.39 1.41 -3.73
C VAL A 60 -3.09 0.10 -3.00
N GLN A 61 -3.85 -0.96 -3.29
CA GLN A 61 -3.62 -2.29 -2.72
C GLN A 61 -2.21 -2.81 -3.06
N ASP A 62 -1.81 -2.75 -4.32
CA ASP A 62 -0.47 -3.19 -4.74
C ASP A 62 0.64 -2.40 -4.05
N GLN A 63 0.47 -1.08 -3.91
CA GLN A 63 1.43 -0.23 -3.22
C GLN A 63 1.52 -0.53 -1.73
N VAL A 64 0.37 -0.74 -1.06
CA VAL A 64 0.34 -1.16 0.35
C VAL A 64 1.05 -2.50 0.52
N ASN A 65 0.72 -3.49 -0.31
CA ASN A 65 1.34 -4.81 -0.23
C ASN A 65 2.85 -4.71 -0.40
N LYS A 66 3.32 -3.98 -1.41
CA LYS A 66 4.74 -3.78 -1.65
C LYS A 66 5.45 -3.15 -0.44
N GLU A 67 4.88 -2.09 0.14
CA GLU A 67 5.46 -1.40 1.29
C GLU A 67 5.51 -2.31 2.53
N LEU A 68 4.44 -3.05 2.81
CA LEU A 68 4.39 -3.97 3.95
C LEU A 68 5.36 -5.15 3.76
N THR A 69 5.41 -5.76 2.57
CA THR A 69 6.37 -6.84 2.27
C THR A 69 7.82 -6.37 2.43
N THR A 70 8.16 -5.19 1.90
CA THR A 70 9.50 -4.62 2.06
C THR A 70 9.88 -4.45 3.54
N ARG A 71 8.92 -4.06 4.38
CA ARG A 71 9.14 -3.91 5.82
C ARG A 71 9.28 -5.25 6.53
N MET A 72 8.48 -6.25 6.16
CA MET A 72 8.62 -7.60 6.68
C MET A 72 9.99 -8.19 6.36
N GLU A 73 10.48 -8.01 5.14
CA GLU A 73 11.82 -8.45 4.74
C GLU A 73 12.91 -7.76 5.56
N ARG A 74 12.78 -6.44 5.78
CA ARG A 74 13.71 -5.67 6.61
C ARG A 74 13.68 -6.12 8.08
N ASP A 75 12.49 -6.38 8.62
CA ASP A 75 12.30 -6.79 10.00
C ASP A 75 12.85 -8.22 10.21
N ASN A 76 12.71 -9.12 9.23
CA ASN A 76 13.32 -10.47 9.23
C ASN A 76 14.84 -10.43 9.10
N ALA A 77 15.41 -9.47 8.37
CA ALA A 77 16.86 -9.32 8.21
C ALA A 77 17.56 -8.74 9.46
N ASN A 78 16.80 -8.31 10.47
CA ASN A 78 17.33 -7.78 11.72
C ASN A 78 17.93 -8.93 12.57
N PRO A 79 19.11 -8.79 13.19
CA PRO A 79 19.84 -9.91 13.78
C PRO A 79 19.15 -10.58 14.98
N ALA A 80 18.14 -9.93 15.58
CA ALA A 80 17.28 -10.54 16.58
C ALA A 80 16.36 -11.65 16.01
N ALA A 81 15.99 -11.56 14.73
CA ALA A 81 15.29 -12.62 14.00
C ALA A 81 16.26 -13.66 13.41
N ALA A 82 17.51 -13.27 13.14
CA ALA A 82 18.57 -14.17 12.67
C ALA A 82 19.14 -15.10 13.77
N MET A 83 18.87 -14.84 15.05
CA MET A 83 19.19 -15.78 16.14
C MET A 83 18.30 -17.03 16.06
N ASP A 84 17.03 -16.89 15.70
CA ASP A 84 16.09 -18.02 15.53
C ASP A 84 16.56 -18.99 14.42
N SER A 85 17.06 -18.46 13.30
CA SER A 85 17.60 -19.28 12.20
C SER A 85 18.93 -19.97 12.52
N LYS A 86 19.72 -19.42 13.44
CA LYS A 86 20.99 -20.03 13.88
C LYS A 86 20.77 -21.16 14.88
N ASP A 87 19.74 -21.05 15.70
CA ASP A 87 19.39 -22.11 16.65
C ASP A 87 18.86 -23.35 15.91
N GLU A 88 18.15 -23.20 14.78
CA GLU A 88 17.71 -24.32 13.91
C GLU A 88 18.87 -25.09 13.23
N GLU A 89 19.99 -24.44 12.91
CA GLU A 89 21.17 -25.10 12.33
C GLU A 89 21.90 -26.01 13.32
N ASN A 90 21.71 -25.80 14.63
CA ASN A 90 22.32 -26.61 15.69
C ASN A 90 21.45 -27.81 16.12
N TYR A 91 20.24 -27.97 15.56
CA TYR A 91 19.34 -29.10 15.87
C TYR A 91 19.68 -30.40 15.10
N GLY A 92 20.79 -30.43 14.36
CA GLY A 92 21.22 -31.59 13.56
C GLY A 92 22.58 -32.20 13.94
N GLU A 93 23.33 -31.62 14.87
CA GLU A 93 24.51 -32.27 15.47
C GLU A 93 24.11 -32.85 16.81
N GLU A 94 23.65 -34.11 16.80
CA GLU A 94 23.60 -34.90 18.02
C GLU A 94 25.05 -35.01 18.49
N VAL A 95 25.40 -34.29 19.55
CA VAL A 95 26.70 -34.41 20.21
C VAL A 95 26.72 -35.82 20.79
N GLN A 96 27.17 -36.78 20.00
CA GLN A 96 27.43 -38.13 20.44
C GLN A 96 28.60 -38.03 21.41
N GLU A 97 28.28 -37.91 22.70
CA GLU A 97 29.25 -38.11 23.77
C GLU A 97 29.77 -39.54 23.64
N GLU A 98 30.97 -39.69 23.06
CA GLU A 98 31.73 -40.95 23.13
C GLU A 98 32.46 -41.01 24.47
N ASP A 99 32.09 -42.02 25.28
CA ASP A 99 32.64 -42.57 26.55
C ASP A 99 33.84 -41.91 27.25
#